data_AF-A0A5B7K341-F1
#
_entry.id   AF-A0A5B7K341-F1
#
_cell.length_a   1.000
_cell.length_b   1.000
_cell.length_c   1.000
_cell.angle_alpha   90.00
_cell.angle_beta   90.00
_cell.angle_gamma   90.00
#
_symmetry.space_group_name_H-M   'P 1'
#
loop_
_entity.id
_entity.type
_entity.pdbx_description
1 polymer ?
#
loop_
_entity_poly.entity_id
_entity_poly.type
_entity_poly.pdbx_seq_one_letter_code
_entity_poly.pdbx_strand_id
1 'polypeptide(L)'
;MLRRLMSLGAPADELMGVYLTFILPKLMYASPAWSSSLNLTQRQQLERVQKRAFRVILGPAYRSSEDALTCLTLPRLATRHQEALEKFGEGLLHHPRLRHLLPQDVPLPARATRQSRGVLKSTAH
;
A
#
# COMPACT_ATOMS: atom_id res chain seq x y z
N MET A 1 11.82 15.18 13.34
CA MET A 1 12.63 14.23 14.13
C MET A 1 13.94 13.91 13.42
N LEU A 2 13.95 13.13 12.32
CA LEU A 2 15.20 12.75 11.63
C LEU A 2 16.14 13.92 11.31
N ARG A 3 15.64 15.03 10.76
CA ARG A 3 16.47 16.21 10.46
C ARG A 3 17.15 16.80 11.69
N ARG A 4 16.48 16.77 12.86
CA ARG A 4 17.05 17.28 14.11
C ARG A 4 18.15 16.37 14.63
N LEU A 5 17.96 15.05 14.53
CA LEU A 5 18.99 14.08 14.90
C LEU A 5 20.21 14.18 13.97
N MET A 6 19.98 14.34 12.67
CA MET A 6 21.03 14.56 11.69
C MET A 6 21.82 15.85 11.98
N SER A 7 21.15 16.96 12.34
CA SER A 7 21.85 18.19 12.73
C SER A 7 22.63 18.08 14.04
N LEU A 8 22.32 17.09 14.88
CA LEU A 8 23.07 16.78 16.11
C LEU A 8 24.25 15.83 15.85
N GLY A 9 24.48 15.43 14.59
CA GLY A 9 25.60 14.57 14.21
C GLY A 9 25.32 13.07 14.33
N ALA A 10 24.06 12.66 14.45
CA ALA A 10 23.72 11.23 14.51
C ALA A 10 24.17 10.50 13.22
N PRO A 11 24.85 9.34 13.33
CA PRO A 11 25.28 8.57 12.17
C PRO A 11 24.10 8.00 11.38
N ALA A 12 24.33 7.66 10.11
CA ALA A 12 23.30 7.16 9.21
C ALA A 12 22.58 5.92 9.75
N ASP A 13 23.31 5.01 10.42
CA ASP A 13 22.76 3.78 10.99
C ASP A 13 21.76 4.05 12.12
N GLU A 14 22.02 5.05 12.97
CA GLU A 14 21.09 5.46 14.02
C GLU A 14 19.84 6.12 13.41
N LEU A 15 20.02 6.99 12.41
CA LEU A 15 18.90 7.60 11.70
C LEU A 15 18.03 6.55 10.99
N MET A 16 18.66 5.51 10.45
CA MET A 16 18.00 4.35 9.87
C MET A 16 17.21 3.57 10.93
N GLY A 17 17.81 3.30 12.08
CA GLY A 17 17.14 2.68 13.23
C GLY A 17 15.88 3.45 13.63
N VAL A 18 15.96 4.79 13.67
CA VAL A 18 14.81 5.66 13.96
C VAL A 18 13.74 5.61 12.86
N TYR A 19 14.13 5.54 11.59
CA TYR A 19 13.18 5.36 10.49
C TYR A 19 12.41 4.04 10.65
N LEU A 20 13.12 2.94 10.90
CA LEU A 20 12.52 1.61 11.03
C LEU A 20 11.62 1.46 12.26
N THR A 21 11.96 2.11 13.37
CA THR A 21 11.24 1.95 14.65
C THR A 21 10.12 2.95 14.89
N PHE A 22 10.19 4.16 14.33
CA PHE A 22 9.20 5.21 14.62
C PHE A 22 8.41 5.67 13.39
N ILE A 23 9.01 5.65 12.20
CA ILE A 23 8.37 6.20 10.98
C ILE A 23 7.69 5.08 10.22
N LEU A 24 8.43 4.02 9.88
CA LEU A 24 7.91 2.90 9.10
C LEU A 24 6.67 2.24 9.76
N PRO A 25 6.60 2.01 11.09
CA PRO A 25 5.42 1.40 11.69
C PRO A 25 4.17 2.27 11.53
N LYS A 26 4.30 3.61 11.56
CA LYS A 26 3.19 4.53 11.31
C LYS A 26 2.71 4.49 9.87
N LEU A 27 3.63 4.32 8.92
CA LEU A 27 3.30 4.18 7.49
C LEU A 27 2.69 2.82 7.16
N MET A 28 2.96 1.80 8.00
CA MET A 28 2.45 0.43 7.84
C MET A 28 1.18 0.16 8.65
N TYR A 29 0.85 1.02 9.61
CA TYR A 29 -0.28 0.80 10.51
C TYR A 29 -1.59 0.64 9.75
N ALA A 30 -2.27 -0.47 9.99
CA ALA A 30 -3.51 -0.87 9.33
C ALA A 30 -3.44 -0.86 7.79
N SER A 31 -2.25 -0.94 7.18
CA SER A 31 -2.11 -0.83 5.72
C SER A 31 -2.97 -1.80 4.92
N PRO A 32 -3.21 -3.07 5.36
CA PRO A 32 -4.10 -3.97 4.63
C PRO A 32 -5.54 -3.45 4.50
N ALA A 33 -6.00 -2.59 5.42
CA ALA A 33 -7.37 -2.09 5.43
C ALA A 33 -7.61 -0.93 4.44
N TRP A 34 -6.57 -0.17 4.06
CA TRP A 34 -6.73 1.05 3.25
C TRP A 34 -5.85 1.12 2.00
N SER A 35 -4.80 0.30 1.87
CA SER A 35 -3.81 0.43 0.79
C SER A 35 -4.40 0.20 -0.61
N SER A 36 -5.37 -0.72 -0.73
CA SER A 36 -6.05 -1.02 -1.99
C SER A 36 -6.96 0.12 -2.46
N SER A 37 -7.49 0.92 -1.55
CA SER A 37 -8.38 2.04 -1.83
C SER A 37 -7.66 3.33 -2.25
N LEU A 38 -6.33 3.36 -2.18
CA LEU A 38 -5.56 4.55 -2.53
C LEU A 38 -5.46 4.75 -4.05
N ASN A 39 -5.68 5.99 -4.49
CA ASN A 39 -5.34 6.42 -5.84
C ASN A 39 -3.83 6.67 -5.99
N LEU A 40 -3.37 6.85 -7.24
CA LEU A 40 -1.95 7.02 -7.55
C LEU A 40 -1.31 8.20 -6.81
N THR A 41 -2.01 9.34 -6.73
CA THR A 41 -1.49 10.54 -6.05
C THR A 41 -1.30 10.30 -4.56
N GLN A 42 -2.25 9.63 -3.90
CA GLN A 42 -2.14 9.28 -2.48
C GLN A 42 -0.99 8.30 -2.24
N ARG A 43 -0.82 7.28 -3.10
CA ARG A 43 0.33 6.35 -3.02
C ARG A 43 1.65 7.11 -3.16
N GLN A 44 1.74 8.04 -4.11
CA GLN A 44 2.93 8.86 -4.29
C GLN A 44 3.20 9.78 -3.09
N GLN A 45 2.16 10.31 -2.44
CA GLN A 45 2.31 11.10 -1.22
C GLN A 45 2.92 10.30 -0.07
N LEU A 46 2.50 9.04 0.11
CA LEU A 46 3.12 8.15 1.10
C LEU A 46 4.59 7.85 0.75
N GLU A 47 4.88 7.56 -0.51
CA GLU A 47 6.26 7.32 -0.96
C GLU A 47 7.18 8.54 -0.80
N ARG A 48 6.63 9.76 -0.90
CA ARG A 48 7.41 10.98 -0.61
C ARG A 48 7.92 11.00 0.83
N VAL A 49 7.23 10.37 1.79
CA VAL A 49 7.71 10.28 3.18
C VAL A 49 8.96 9.41 3.26
N GLN A 50 8.95 8.23 2.63
CA GLN A 50 10.13 7.35 2.55
C GLN A 50 11.30 8.04 1.84
N LYS A 51 11.05 8.63 0.65
CA LYS A 51 12.08 9.38 -0.09
C LYS A 51 12.68 10.53 0.70
N ARG A 52 11.85 11.25 1.46
CA ARG A 52 12.31 12.34 2.32
C ARG A 52 13.16 11.83 3.48
N ALA A 53 12.83 10.68 4.07
CA ALA A 53 13.65 10.05 5.09
C ALA A 53 15.01 9.64 4.52
N PHE A 54 15.03 9.01 3.34
CA PHE A 54 16.25 8.56 2.68
C PHE A 54 17.21 9.71 2.35
N ARG A 55 16.68 10.84 1.86
CA ARG A 55 17.49 12.06 1.65
C ARG A 55 18.15 12.57 2.93
N VAL A 56 17.50 12.40 4.08
CA VAL A 56 18.08 12.83 5.37
C VAL A 56 19.11 11.82 5.86
N ILE A 57 18.84 10.52 5.73
CA ILE A 57 19.74 9.44 6.17
C ILE A 57 21.02 9.41 5.34
N LEU A 58 20.90 9.46 4.01
CA LEU A 58 22.04 9.37 3.10
C LEU A 58 22.75 10.72 2.88
N GLY A 59 22.06 11.83 3.13
CA GLY A 59 22.63 13.18 2.99
C GLY A 59 23.27 13.38 1.60
N PRO A 60 24.56 13.78 1.52
CA PRO A 60 25.28 13.96 0.25
C PRO A 60 25.39 12.71 -0.62
N ALA A 61 25.29 11.51 -0.03
CA ALA A 61 25.35 10.24 -0.78
C ALA A 61 24.04 9.91 -1.51
N TYR A 62 22.95 10.67 -1.29
CA TYR A 62 21.68 10.44 -1.97
C TYR A 62 21.76 10.81 -3.45
N ARG A 63 21.66 9.82 -4.35
CA ARG A 63 21.63 10.06 -5.82
C ARG A 63 20.22 9.95 -6.38
N SER A 64 19.54 8.84 -6.11
CA SER A 64 18.19 8.58 -6.60
C SER A 64 17.39 7.77 -5.59
N SER A 65 16.08 7.66 -5.82
CA SER A 65 15.22 6.84 -4.95
C SER A 65 15.55 5.36 -5.08
N GLU A 66 15.88 4.88 -6.29
CA GLU A 66 16.20 3.47 -6.53
C GLU A 66 17.56 3.11 -5.94
N ASP A 67 18.55 3.97 -6.13
CA ASP A 67 19.87 3.83 -5.52
C ASP A 67 19.77 3.79 -3.99
N ALA A 68 18.96 4.67 -3.40
CA ALA A 68 18.74 4.70 -1.96
C ALA A 68 18.09 3.40 -1.44
N LEU A 69 17.17 2.78 -2.17
CA LEU A 69 16.58 1.48 -1.80
C LEU A 69 17.65 0.39 -1.75
N THR A 70 18.56 0.38 -2.73
CA THR A 70 19.69 -0.55 -2.79
C THR A 70 20.70 -0.30 -1.67
N CYS A 71 21.17 0.94 -1.49
CA CYS A 71 22.14 1.30 -0.46
C CYS A 71 21.63 1.02 0.96
N LEU A 72 20.34 1.27 1.20
CA LEU A 72 19.72 1.06 2.51
C LEU A 72 19.15 -0.36 2.68
N THR A 73 19.22 -1.20 1.64
CA THR A 73 18.63 -2.56 1.63
C THR A 73 17.15 -2.59 2.02
N LEU A 74 16.37 -1.62 1.53
CA LEU A 74 14.93 -1.51 1.82
C LEU A 74 14.08 -1.69 0.57
N PRO A 75 12.92 -2.36 0.68
CA PRO A 75 11.91 -2.34 -0.36
C PRO A 75 11.14 -1.02 -0.37
N ARG A 76 10.40 -0.80 -1.47
CA ARG A 76 9.44 0.29 -1.60
C ARG A 76 8.30 0.12 -0.59
N LEU A 77 7.70 1.22 -0.16
CA LEU A 77 6.56 1.18 0.75
C LEU A 77 5.39 0.43 0.12
N ALA A 78 5.17 0.62 -1.18
CA ALA A 78 4.13 -0.10 -1.93
C ALA A 78 4.32 -1.61 -1.89
N THR A 79 5.57 -2.10 -2.02
CA THR A 79 5.89 -3.53 -1.91
C THR A 79 5.56 -4.04 -0.51
N ARG A 80 5.94 -3.31 0.54
CA ARG A 80 5.60 -3.68 1.93
C ARG A 80 4.09 -3.73 2.17
N HIS A 81 3.33 -2.76 1.63
CA HIS A 81 1.87 -2.76 1.73
C HIS A 81 1.24 -3.96 1.05
N GLN A 82 1.76 -4.36 -0.11
CA GLN A 82 1.32 -5.53 -0.84
C GLN A 82 1.59 -6.81 -0.05
N GLU A 83 2.82 -7.00 0.44
CA GLU A 83 3.18 -8.15 1.28
C GLU A 83 2.33 -8.24 2.55
N ALA A 84 2.03 -7.10 3.18
CA ALA A 84 1.18 -7.06 4.37
C ALA A 84 -0.26 -7.44 4.05
N LEU A 85 -0.78 -7.03 2.89
CA LEU A 85 -2.12 -7.38 2.43
C LEU A 85 -2.22 -8.87 2.10
N GLU A 86 -1.21 -9.43 1.44
CA GLU A 86 -1.15 -10.87 1.12
C GLU A 86 -1.12 -11.71 2.39
N LYS A 87 -0.23 -11.40 3.34
CA LYS A 87 -0.18 -12.09 4.65
C LYS A 87 -1.49 -11.98 5.41
N PHE A 88 -2.14 -10.82 5.37
CA PHE A 88 -3.45 -10.62 6.00
C PHE A 88 -4.53 -11.49 5.33
N GLY A 89 -4.60 -11.51 4.01
CA GLY A 89 -5.55 -12.32 3.25
C GLY A 89 -5.34 -13.82 3.47
N GLU A 90 -4.10 -14.29 3.42
CA GLU A 90 -3.75 -15.68 3.70
C GLU A 90 -4.16 -16.08 5.13
N GLY A 91 -3.89 -15.22 6.11
CA GLY A 91 -4.33 -15.43 7.49
C GLY A 91 -5.85 -15.53 7.59
N LEU A 92 -6.57 -14.65 6.90
CA LEU A 92 -8.04 -14.59 6.92
C LEU A 92 -8.70 -15.86 6.36
N LEU A 93 -8.13 -16.45 5.29
CA LEU A 93 -8.62 -17.69 4.69
C LEU A 93 -8.59 -18.88 5.65
N HIS A 94 -7.58 -18.92 6.52
CA HIS A 94 -7.36 -20.01 7.48
C HIS A 94 -7.92 -19.71 8.87
N HIS A 95 -8.37 -18.47 9.14
CA HIS A 95 -8.79 -18.07 10.47
C HIS A 95 -10.22 -18.54 10.80
N PRO A 96 -10.41 -19.45 11.77
CA PRO A 96 -11.70 -20.12 12.00
C PRO A 96 -12.81 -19.15 12.38
N ARG A 97 -12.49 -18.05 13.09
CA ARG A 97 -13.48 -17.06 13.53
C ARG A 97 -13.77 -15.97 12.51
N LEU A 98 -12.94 -15.77 11.49
CA LEU A 98 -13.06 -14.63 10.58
C LEU A 98 -13.38 -15.04 9.14
N ARG A 99 -13.24 -16.33 8.82
CA ARG A 99 -13.56 -16.88 7.49
C ARG A 99 -14.99 -16.56 7.03
N HIS A 100 -15.95 -16.47 7.95
CA HIS A 100 -17.33 -16.13 7.63
C HIS A 100 -17.52 -14.68 7.14
N LEU A 101 -16.52 -13.81 7.31
CA LEU A 101 -16.53 -12.44 6.77
C LEU A 101 -16.18 -12.39 5.28
N LEU A 102 -15.58 -13.45 4.74
CA LEU A 102 -15.30 -13.55 3.32
C LEU A 102 -16.59 -13.90 2.57
N PRO A 103 -16.75 -13.40 1.32
CA PRO A 103 -17.81 -13.88 0.45
C PRO A 103 -17.78 -15.40 0.38
N GLN A 104 -18.92 -16.04 0.64
CA GLN A 104 -19.05 -17.47 0.42
C GLN A 104 -18.88 -17.75 -1.07
N ASP A 105 -18.33 -18.94 -1.40
CA ASP A 105 -18.24 -19.46 -2.77
C ASP A 105 -19.64 -19.81 -3.33
N VAL A 106 -20.59 -18.88 -3.24
CA VAL A 106 -21.89 -19.00 -3.88
C VAL A 106 -21.65 -18.75 -5.35
N PRO A 107 -22.00 -19.70 -6.24
CA PRO A 107 -21.95 -19.48 -7.67
C PRO A 107 -22.69 -18.20 -7.99
N LEU A 108 -21.98 -17.20 -8.53
CA LEU A 108 -22.59 -15.97 -8.99
C LEU A 108 -23.74 -16.36 -9.94
N PRO A 109 -24.99 -15.94 -9.68
CA PRO A 109 -26.07 -16.23 -10.60
C PRO A 109 -25.65 -15.69 -11.97
N ALA A 110 -25.80 -16.52 -13.00
CA ALA A 110 -25.48 -16.17 -14.37
C ALA A 110 -26.06 -14.78 -14.63
N ARG A 111 -25.20 -13.79 -14.85
CA ARG A 111 -25.62 -12.40 -15.10
C ARG A 111 -26.63 -12.47 -16.23
N ALA A 112 -27.91 -12.30 -15.91
CA ALA A 112 -28.93 -12.09 -16.90
C ALA A 112 -28.59 -10.75 -17.56
N THR A 113 -27.86 -10.81 -18.67
CA THR A 113 -27.75 -9.71 -19.60
C THR A 113 -29.20 -9.35 -19.95
N ARG A 114 -29.68 -8.24 -19.40
CA ARG A 114 -30.98 -7.68 -19.74
C ARG A 114 -30.91 -7.30 -21.22
N GLN A 115 -31.19 -8.26 -22.11
CA GLN A 115 -31.48 -7.98 -23.50
C GLN A 115 -32.76 -7.17 -23.53
N SER A 116 -32.64 -5.86 -23.74
CA SER A 116 -33.77 -5.06 -24.20
C SER A 116 -34.08 -5.50 -25.64
N ARG A 117 -35.07 -6.37 -25.81
CA ARG A 117 -35.64 -6.68 -27.13
C ARG A 117 -37.16 -6.77 -27.05
N GLY A 118 -37.81 -5.93 -27.86
CA GLY A 118 -39.24 -5.79 -28.07
C GLY A 118 -39.51 -4.33 -28.45
N VAL A 119 -39.32 -3.90 -29.70
CA VAL A 119 -40.18 -4.16 -30.86
C VAL A 119 -41.66 -4.12 -30.47
N LEU A 120 -42.28 -2.95 -30.60
CA LEU A 120 -43.71 -2.84 -30.89
C LEU A 120 -43.86 -2.30 -32.31
N LYS A 121 -44.49 -3.12 -33.14
CA LYS A 121 -44.97 -2.80 -34.49
C LYS A 121 -46.20 -1.90 -34.38
N SER A 122 -46.27 -0.91 -35.28
CA SER A 122 -47.44 -0.44 -36.05
C SER A 122 -48.82 -0.38 -35.37
N THR A 123 -49.41 0.82 -35.31
CA THR A 123 -50.82 1.04 -35.67
C THR A 123 -51.00 2.43 -36.29
N ALA A 124 -51.77 2.45 -37.38
CA ALA A 124 -52.17 3.59 -38.19
C ALA A 124 -53.06 4.61 -37.44
N HIS A 125 -53.02 5.87 -37.88
CA HIS A 125 -54.17 6.64 -38.35
C HIS A 125 -53.69 7.85 -39.15
#